data_AF-A0A7J4P1J9-F1
#
_entry.id   AF-A0A7J4P1J9-F1
#
_cell.length_a   1.000
_cell.length_b   1.000
_cell.length_c   1.000
_cell.angle_alpha   90.00
_cell.angle_beta   90.00
_cell.angle_gamma   90.00
#
_symmetry.space_group_name_H-M   'P 1'
#
loop_
_entity.id
_entity.type
_entity.pdbx_description
1 polymer ?
#
loop_
_entity_poly.entity_id
_entity_poly.type
_entity_poly.pdbx_seq_one_letter_code
_entity_poly.pdbx_strand_id
1 'polypeptide(L)'
;MVTLLGLLVSFASAWCYYSWASLPILLPAAGALVLLSGLLDAIDGVIARTAGKVTKFGGFFDSVSDRYADAFVLAGVTLGGLCTPIAGFAALIGSLMVSYTRSRAEAAGVAMAGVGLAERAERMIILAAVTFVAVWWFDALNYGVILLAILSHLTVLQRAEHFRRNSK
;
A
#
# COMPACT_ATOMS: atom_id res chain seq x y z
N MET A 1 12.12 -9.92 11.67
CA MET A 1 12.26 -8.77 12.62
C MET A 1 12.06 -7.45 11.88
N VAL A 2 12.65 -7.29 10.68
CA VAL A 2 12.46 -6.06 9.88
C VAL A 2 11.02 -5.91 9.37
N THR A 3 10.33 -6.99 8.98
CA THR A 3 8.89 -6.95 8.62
C THR A 3 8.02 -6.33 9.72
N LEU A 4 8.21 -6.76 10.98
CA LEU A 4 7.47 -6.23 12.14
C LEU A 4 7.79 -4.75 12.37
N LEU A 5 9.05 -4.35 12.18
CA LEU A 5 9.45 -2.95 12.26
C LEU A 5 8.75 -2.13 11.17
N GLY A 6 8.72 -2.61 9.93
CA GLY A 6 7.97 -1.98 8.84
C GLY A 6 6.48 -1.81 9.19
N LEU A 7 5.85 -2.86 9.73
CA LEU A 7 4.46 -2.81 10.17
C LEU A 7 4.23 -1.76 11.28
N LEU A 8 5.12 -1.67 12.26
CA LEU A 8 5.08 -0.65 13.30
C LEU A 8 5.24 0.76 12.74
N VAL A 9 6.12 0.95 11.75
CA VAL A 9 6.31 2.23 11.07
C VAL A 9 5.07 2.61 10.25
N SER A 10 4.42 1.66 9.59
CA SER A 10 3.12 1.88 8.93
C SER A 10 2.02 2.27 9.91
N PHE A 11 1.96 1.62 11.07
CA PHE A 11 1.03 2.00 12.13
C PHE A 11 1.30 3.41 12.68
N ALA A 12 2.59 3.76 12.88
CA ALA A 12 2.98 5.11 13.27
C ALA A 12 2.58 6.16 12.21
N SER A 13 2.77 5.84 10.92
CA SER A 13 2.29 6.69 9.81
C SER A 13 0.78 6.91 9.87
N ALA A 14 0.00 5.84 10.08
CA ALA A 14 -1.45 5.93 10.24
C ALA A 14 -1.86 6.83 11.41
N TRP A 15 -1.19 6.70 12.56
CA TRP A 15 -1.41 7.55 13.72
C TRP A 15 -1.11 9.03 13.42
N CYS A 16 -0.02 9.32 12.69
CA CYS A 16 0.32 10.66 12.26
C CYS A 16 -0.74 11.26 11.31
N TYR A 17 -1.25 10.46 10.36
CA TYR A 17 -2.37 10.88 9.51
C TYR A 17 -3.64 11.13 10.30
N TYR A 18 -3.96 10.31 11.30
CA TYR A 18 -5.14 10.49 12.14
C TYR A 18 -5.04 11.77 13.00
N SER A 19 -3.86 12.01 13.57
CA SER A 19 -3.62 13.08 14.57
C SER A 19 -3.12 14.40 13.97
N TRP A 20 -3.08 14.52 12.64
CA TRP A 20 -2.47 15.65 11.93
C TRP A 20 -3.02 17.02 12.36
N ALA A 21 -4.32 17.08 12.70
CA ALA A 21 -5.00 18.31 13.11
C ALA A 21 -4.48 18.86 14.44
N SER A 22 -3.92 18.01 15.32
CA SER A 22 -3.34 18.44 16.59
C SER A 22 -1.96 19.08 16.42
N LEU A 23 -1.16 18.57 15.47
CA LEU A 23 0.20 19.04 15.19
C LEU A 23 0.47 18.94 13.67
N PRO A 24 0.41 20.05 12.91
CA PRO A 24 0.49 20.02 11.45
C PRO A 24 1.75 19.35 10.87
N ILE A 25 2.87 19.36 11.62
CA ILE A 25 4.11 18.67 11.24
C ILE A 25 3.94 17.14 11.11
N LEU A 26 2.91 16.57 11.72
CA LEU A 26 2.61 15.15 11.62
C LEU A 26 2.19 14.73 10.21
N LEU A 27 1.62 15.63 9.40
CA LEU A 27 1.22 15.30 8.03
C LEU A 27 2.42 14.94 7.13
N PRO A 28 3.46 15.80 6.97
CA PRO A 28 4.65 15.42 6.22
C PRO A 28 5.43 14.29 6.89
N ALA A 29 5.40 14.17 8.24
CA ALA A 29 5.98 13.03 8.93
C ALA A 29 5.28 11.71 8.55
N ALA A 30 3.95 11.71 8.41
CA ALA A 30 3.19 10.55 7.97
C ALA A 30 3.64 10.07 6.58
N GLY A 31 3.79 10.99 5.63
CA GLY A 31 4.31 10.69 4.29
C GLY A 31 5.73 10.12 4.30
N ALA A 32 6.63 10.69 5.12
CA ALA A 32 7.98 10.15 5.29
C ALA A 32 7.97 8.73 5.90
N LEU A 33 7.08 8.48 6.87
CA LEU A 33 6.93 7.16 7.48
C LEU A 33 6.35 6.12 6.51
N VAL A 34 5.45 6.50 5.59
CA VAL A 34 5.00 5.61 4.49
C VAL A 34 6.21 5.15 3.68
N LEU A 35 7.05 6.08 3.23
CA LEU A 35 8.24 5.77 2.44
C LEU A 35 9.24 4.93 3.22
N LEU A 36 9.47 5.25 4.51
CA LEU A 36 10.35 4.48 5.38
C LEU A 36 9.85 3.04 5.54
N SER A 37 8.54 2.84 5.73
CA SER A 37 7.97 1.50 5.82
C SER A 37 8.20 0.70 4.54
N GLY A 38 8.00 1.31 3.37
CA GLY A 38 8.22 0.65 2.08
C GLY A 38 9.70 0.34 1.83
N LEU A 39 10.60 1.20 2.30
CA LEU A 39 12.04 0.97 2.23
C LEU A 39 12.47 -0.20 3.13
N LEU A 40 11.97 -0.26 4.38
CA LEU A 40 12.26 -1.36 5.30
C LEU A 40 11.80 -2.71 4.74
N ASP A 41 10.63 -2.73 4.09
CA ASP A 41 10.08 -3.90 3.43
C ASP A 41 10.95 -4.39 2.26
N ALA A 42 11.35 -3.46 1.38
CA ALA A 42 12.27 -3.76 0.28
C ALA A 42 13.62 -4.31 0.78
N ILE A 43 14.14 -3.74 1.88
CA ILE A 43 15.38 -4.19 2.53
C ILE A 43 15.21 -5.58 3.15
N ASP A 44 14.09 -5.88 3.83
CA ASP A 44 13.84 -7.20 4.43
C ASP A 44 13.90 -8.31 3.37
N GLY A 45 13.27 -8.07 2.21
CA GLY A 45 13.32 -8.99 1.08
C GLY A 45 14.74 -9.21 0.55
N VAL A 46 15.56 -8.16 0.45
CA VAL A 46 16.96 -8.25 0.00
C VAL A 46 17.82 -8.99 1.03
N ILE A 47 17.67 -8.67 2.32
CA ILE A 47 18.41 -9.33 3.40
C ILE A 47 18.09 -10.82 3.44
N ALA A 48 16.80 -11.20 3.36
CA ALA A 48 16.39 -12.60 3.39
C ALA A 48 17.00 -13.40 2.22
N ARG A 49 17.01 -12.82 1.01
CA ARG A 49 17.63 -13.44 -0.18
C ARG A 49 19.14 -13.57 -0.05
N THR A 50 19.82 -12.49 0.34
CA THR A 50 21.29 -12.45 0.41
C THR A 50 21.83 -13.33 1.54
N ALA A 51 21.11 -13.42 2.65
CA ALA A 51 21.49 -14.26 3.78
C ALA A 51 21.13 -15.75 3.60
N GLY A 52 20.49 -16.14 2.49
CA GLY A 52 20.03 -17.52 2.26
C GLY A 52 18.93 -17.97 3.25
N LYS A 53 18.20 -17.03 3.86
CA LYS A 53 17.19 -17.27 4.90
C LYS A 53 15.75 -17.17 4.39
N VAL A 54 15.53 -17.33 3.08
CA VAL A 54 14.20 -17.30 2.49
C VAL A 54 13.40 -18.52 2.97
N THR A 55 12.25 -18.29 3.60
CA THR A 55 11.34 -19.35 4.05
C THR A 55 9.94 -19.12 3.53
N LYS A 56 9.16 -20.20 3.35
CA LYS A 56 7.75 -20.11 2.92
C LYS A 56 6.91 -19.28 3.91
N PHE A 57 7.12 -19.49 5.21
CA PHE A 57 6.44 -18.72 6.24
C PHE A 57 6.82 -17.24 6.20
N GLY A 58 8.11 -16.91 5.98
CA GLY A 58 8.57 -15.54 5.85
C GLY A 58 7.85 -14.80 4.72
N GLY A 59 7.81 -15.38 3.51
CA GLY A 59 7.10 -14.77 2.38
C GLY A 59 5.59 -14.64 2.58
N PHE A 60 4.97 -15.60 3.28
CA PHE A 60 3.57 -15.50 3.69
C PHE A 60 3.36 -14.35 4.70
N PHE A 61 4.20 -14.27 5.73
CA PHE A 61 4.09 -13.27 6.78
C PHE A 61 4.34 -11.85 6.26
N ASP A 62 5.33 -11.68 5.38
CA ASP A 62 5.64 -10.47 4.64
C ASP A 62 4.42 -10.01 3.81
N SER A 63 3.88 -10.93 3.00
CA SER A 63 2.68 -10.67 2.22
C SER A 63 1.51 -10.25 3.11
N VAL A 64 1.21 -10.95 4.21
CA VAL A 64 0.09 -10.58 5.10
C VAL A 64 0.33 -9.22 5.76
N SER A 65 1.55 -8.97 6.25
CA SER A 65 1.93 -7.72 6.92
C SER A 65 1.77 -6.51 5.99
N ASP A 66 2.11 -6.65 4.71
CA ASP A 66 1.89 -5.61 3.70
C ASP A 66 0.44 -5.16 3.58
N ARG A 67 -0.51 -6.10 3.68
CA ARG A 67 -1.94 -5.78 3.56
C ARG A 67 -2.42 -5.04 4.80
N TYR A 68 -1.93 -5.40 5.98
CA TYR A 68 -2.19 -4.65 7.21
C TYR A 68 -1.56 -3.26 7.18
N ALA A 69 -0.32 -3.14 6.70
CA ALA A 69 0.37 -1.87 6.53
C ALA A 69 -0.42 -0.92 5.62
N ASP A 70 -0.80 -1.37 4.43
CA ASP A 70 -1.62 -0.59 3.49
C ASP A 70 -2.97 -0.20 4.11
N ALA A 71 -3.62 -1.13 4.84
CA ALA A 71 -4.89 -0.88 5.50
C ALA A 71 -4.79 0.14 6.64
N PHE A 72 -3.75 0.06 7.49
CA PHE A 72 -3.52 1.04 8.55
C PHE A 72 -3.33 2.43 7.98
N VAL A 73 -2.47 2.58 6.99
CA VAL A 73 -2.17 3.88 6.38
C VAL A 73 -3.42 4.49 5.76
N LEU A 74 -4.16 3.74 4.93
CA LEU A 74 -5.38 4.24 4.29
C LEU A 74 -6.51 4.51 5.31
N ALA A 75 -6.60 3.71 6.38
CA ALA A 75 -7.52 3.98 7.48
C ALA A 75 -7.15 5.27 8.21
N GLY A 76 -5.87 5.50 8.52
CA GLY A 76 -5.38 6.74 9.14
C GLY A 76 -5.70 7.97 8.29
N VAL A 77 -5.48 7.88 6.98
CA VAL A 77 -5.85 8.94 6.02
C VAL A 77 -7.36 9.22 6.03
N THR A 78 -8.17 8.17 6.02
CA THR A 78 -9.64 8.28 5.98
C THR A 78 -10.20 8.82 7.28
N LEU A 79 -9.78 8.25 8.42
CA LEU A 79 -10.24 8.64 9.76
C LEU A 79 -9.70 10.01 10.18
N GLY A 80 -8.54 10.42 9.66
CA GLY A 80 -8.01 11.77 9.81
C GLY A 80 -8.79 12.84 9.03
N GLY A 81 -9.79 12.47 8.23
CA GLY A 81 -10.58 13.42 7.44
C GLY A 81 -9.82 14.05 6.28
N LEU A 82 -8.71 13.41 5.84
CA LEU A 82 -7.86 13.91 4.76
C LEU A 82 -8.37 13.51 3.36
N CYS A 83 -9.41 12.67 3.31
CA CYS A 83 -10.14 12.33 2.10
C CYS A 83 -11.60 12.04 2.43
N THR A 84 -12.46 12.02 1.40
CA THR A 84 -13.84 11.57 1.58
C THR A 84 -13.86 10.08 2.00
N PRO A 85 -14.75 9.66 2.92
CA PRO A 85 -14.84 8.26 3.34
C PRO A 85 -15.02 7.29 2.18
N ILE A 86 -15.79 7.68 1.16
CA ILE A 86 -16.00 6.88 -0.05
C ILE A 86 -14.68 6.64 -0.79
N ALA A 87 -13.87 7.69 -1.01
CA ALA A 87 -12.57 7.56 -1.66
C ALA A 87 -11.61 6.70 -0.83
N GLY A 88 -11.56 6.93 0.48
CA GLY A 88 -10.74 6.17 1.41
C GLY A 88 -11.05 4.68 1.42
N PHE A 89 -12.33 4.32 1.56
CA PHE A 89 -12.76 2.92 1.52
C PHE A 89 -12.56 2.29 0.13
N ALA A 90 -12.81 3.01 -0.95
CA ALA A 90 -12.55 2.52 -2.30
C ALA A 90 -11.04 2.26 -2.51
N ALA A 91 -10.15 3.14 -2.07
CA ALA A 91 -8.71 2.92 -2.13
C ALA A 91 -8.27 1.70 -1.30
N LEU A 92 -8.84 1.53 -0.10
CA LEU A 92 -8.55 0.41 0.78
C LEU A 92 -9.00 -0.93 0.18
N ILE A 93 -10.25 -1.01 -0.29
CA ILE A 93 -10.79 -2.19 -0.98
C ILE A 93 -9.94 -2.50 -2.22
N GLY A 94 -9.65 -1.48 -3.04
CA GLY A 94 -8.82 -1.61 -4.22
C GLY A 94 -7.44 -2.19 -3.90
N SER A 95 -6.75 -1.66 -2.90
CA SER A 95 -5.42 -2.12 -2.50
C SER A 95 -5.41 -3.61 -2.09
N LEU A 96 -6.41 -4.03 -1.31
CA LEU A 96 -6.57 -5.42 -0.91
C LEU A 96 -6.92 -6.32 -2.09
N MET A 97 -7.79 -5.86 -3.00
CA MET A 97 -8.19 -6.63 -4.18
C MET A 97 -7.06 -6.79 -5.20
N VAL A 98 -6.20 -5.78 -5.38
CA VAL A 98 -4.97 -5.93 -6.19
C VAL A 98 -4.15 -7.10 -5.65
N SER A 99 -3.89 -7.11 -4.35
CA SER A 99 -3.14 -8.17 -3.69
C SER A 99 -3.81 -9.55 -3.76
N TYR A 100 -5.13 -9.60 -3.57
CA TYR A 100 -5.91 -10.85 -3.57
C TYR A 100 -6.01 -11.46 -4.97
N THR A 101 -6.27 -10.65 -5.99
CA THR A 101 -6.37 -11.15 -7.38
C THR A 101 -5.06 -11.77 -7.85
N ARG A 102 -3.91 -11.20 -7.46
CA ARG A 102 -2.61 -11.82 -7.72
C ARG A 102 -2.47 -13.18 -7.04
N SER A 103 -2.66 -13.23 -5.71
CA SER A 103 -2.46 -14.48 -4.97
C SER A 103 -3.45 -15.57 -5.41
N ARG A 104 -4.69 -15.21 -5.73
CA ARG A 104 -5.70 -16.14 -6.22
C ARG A 104 -5.37 -16.70 -7.60
N ALA A 105 -4.88 -15.87 -8.51
CA ALA A 105 -4.48 -16.30 -9.83
C ALA A 105 -3.20 -17.16 -9.81
N GLU A 106 -2.20 -16.78 -9.01
CA GLU A 106 -0.99 -17.57 -8.82
C GLU A 106 -1.32 -18.94 -8.20
N ALA A 107 -2.25 -19.00 -7.24
CA ALA A 107 -2.76 -20.26 -6.69
C ALA A 107 -3.51 -21.13 -7.70
N ALA A 108 -4.05 -20.53 -8.77
CA ALA A 108 -4.67 -21.23 -9.89
C ALA A 108 -3.68 -21.55 -11.04
N GLY A 109 -2.37 -21.31 -10.84
CA GLY A 109 -1.33 -21.67 -11.79
C GLY A 109 -1.00 -20.60 -12.83
N VAL A 110 -1.59 -19.41 -12.76
CA VAL A 110 -1.30 -18.31 -13.70
C VAL A 110 -0.34 -17.31 -13.06
N ALA A 111 0.83 -17.12 -13.68
CA ALA A 111 1.82 -16.16 -13.21
C ALA A 111 1.32 -14.71 -13.36
N MET A 112 1.49 -13.91 -12.29
CA MET A 112 0.97 -12.53 -12.19
C MET A 112 2.05 -11.48 -11.88
N ALA A 113 3.33 -11.86 -11.91
CA ALA A 113 4.43 -10.93 -11.69
C ALA A 113 4.43 -9.82 -12.78
N GLY A 114 4.44 -8.56 -12.37
CA GLY A 114 4.48 -7.41 -13.28
C GLY A 114 3.17 -7.11 -14.02
N VAL A 115 2.07 -7.79 -13.67
CA VAL A 115 0.76 -7.54 -14.28
C VAL A 115 0.02 -6.50 -13.46
N GLY A 116 -0.20 -5.32 -14.05
CA GLY A 116 -0.93 -4.22 -13.42
C GLY A 116 -0.20 -2.89 -13.48
N LEU A 117 -0.95 -1.78 -13.47
CA LEU A 117 -0.37 -0.43 -13.48
C LEU A 117 0.07 0.05 -12.10
N ALA A 118 -0.64 -0.34 -11.04
CA ALA A 118 -0.42 0.14 -9.69
C ALA A 118 -0.17 -1.02 -8.73
N GLU A 119 1.06 -1.52 -8.73
CA GLU A 119 1.52 -2.40 -7.66
C GLU A 119 1.74 -1.59 -6.37
N ARG A 120 2.27 -2.25 -5.33
CA ARG A 120 2.32 -1.67 -3.99
C ARG A 120 3.26 -0.47 -3.93
N ALA A 121 4.44 -0.57 -4.53
CA ALA A 121 5.44 0.49 -4.52
C ALA A 121 4.89 1.79 -5.15
N GLU A 122 4.21 1.69 -6.28
CA GLU A 122 3.61 2.84 -6.97
C GLU A 122 2.55 3.50 -6.10
N ARG A 123 1.68 2.71 -5.45
CA ARG A 123 0.65 3.25 -4.55
C ARG A 123 1.26 3.99 -3.36
N MET A 124 2.30 3.44 -2.75
CA MET A 124 3.00 4.06 -1.62
C MET A 124 3.69 5.36 -2.03
N ILE A 125 4.34 5.39 -3.19
CA ILE A 125 4.99 6.58 -3.74
C ILE A 125 3.97 7.67 -4.04
N ILE A 126 2.86 7.32 -4.71
CA ILE A 126 1.78 8.28 -5.01
C ILE A 126 1.23 8.87 -3.71
N LEU A 127 0.92 8.03 -2.71
CA LEU A 127 0.37 8.49 -1.44
C LEU A 127 1.34 9.43 -0.71
N ALA A 128 2.63 9.07 -0.62
CA ALA A 128 3.63 9.91 0.01
C ALA A 128 3.81 11.25 -0.75
N ALA A 129 3.85 11.21 -2.08
CA ALA A 129 3.99 12.40 -2.92
C ALA A 129 2.82 13.37 -2.70
N VAL A 130 1.57 12.90 -2.75
CA VAL A 130 0.41 13.76 -2.49
C VAL A 130 0.35 14.26 -1.05
N THR A 131 0.93 13.51 -0.11
CA THR A 131 1.08 13.94 1.30
C THR A 131 2.02 15.11 1.46
N PHE A 132 3.16 15.10 0.77
CA PHE A 132 4.06 16.25 0.78
C PHE A 132 3.45 17.47 0.06
N VAL A 133 2.71 17.24 -1.03
CA VAL A 133 1.98 18.33 -1.72
C VAL A 133 0.87 18.90 -0.82
N ALA A 134 0.22 18.08 -0.01
CA ALA A 134 -0.86 18.50 0.90
C ALA A 134 -0.43 19.52 1.96
N VAL A 135 0.87 19.68 2.21
CA VAL A 135 1.42 20.76 3.04
C VAL A 135 1.10 22.14 2.45
N TRP A 136 1.06 22.25 1.12
CA TRP A 136 0.81 23.50 0.39
C TRP A 136 -0.60 23.54 -0.21
N TRP A 137 -1.15 22.38 -0.57
CA TRP A 137 -2.47 22.23 -1.17
C TRP A 137 -3.22 21.05 -0.55
N PHE A 138 -3.91 21.31 0.56
CA PHE A 138 -4.56 20.29 1.39
C PHE A 138 -5.42 19.28 0.61
N ASP A 139 -6.22 19.75 -0.36
CA ASP A 139 -7.10 18.89 -1.17
C ASP A 139 -6.36 17.88 -2.06
N ALA A 140 -5.06 18.07 -2.29
CA ALA A 140 -4.22 17.14 -3.06
C ALA A 140 -4.30 15.71 -2.51
N LEU A 141 -4.46 15.55 -1.18
CA LEU A 141 -4.56 14.23 -0.57
C LEU A 141 -5.85 13.50 -0.97
N ASN A 142 -6.99 14.21 -0.95
CA ASN A 142 -8.26 13.65 -1.39
C ASN A 142 -8.21 13.23 -2.87
N TYR A 143 -7.67 14.08 -3.76
CA TYR A 143 -7.49 13.73 -5.16
C TYR A 143 -6.52 12.56 -5.36
N GLY A 144 -5.44 12.51 -4.59
CA GLY A 144 -4.50 11.39 -4.59
C GLY A 144 -5.14 10.07 -4.17
N VAL A 145 -5.97 10.08 -3.12
CA VAL A 145 -6.71 8.89 -2.69
C VAL A 145 -7.72 8.44 -3.73
N ILE A 146 -8.44 9.36 -4.38
CA ILE A 146 -9.32 9.04 -5.52
C ILE A 146 -8.52 8.40 -6.65
N LEU A 147 -7.36 8.95 -7.00
CA LEU A 147 -6.48 8.38 -8.02
C LEU A 147 -6.04 6.96 -7.65
N LEU A 148 -5.63 6.74 -6.39
CA LEU A 148 -5.27 5.40 -5.88
C LEU A 148 -6.43 4.41 -5.98
N ALA A 149 -7.65 4.84 -5.65
CA ALA A 149 -8.85 4.02 -5.78
C ALA A 149 -9.08 3.59 -7.23
N ILE A 150 -9.01 4.53 -8.17
CA ILE A 150 -9.18 4.26 -9.60
C ILE A 150 -8.09 3.31 -10.10
N LEU A 151 -6.81 3.63 -9.86
CA LEU A 151 -5.68 2.85 -10.33
C LEU A 151 -5.68 1.41 -9.78
N SER A 152 -6.07 1.23 -8.52
CA SER A 152 -6.14 -0.09 -7.90
C SER A 152 -7.23 -0.95 -8.54
N HIS A 153 -8.42 -0.39 -8.78
CA HIS A 153 -9.50 -1.13 -9.43
C HIS A 153 -9.21 -1.41 -10.91
N LEU A 154 -8.58 -0.47 -11.62
CA LEU A 154 -8.10 -0.73 -12.99
C LEU A 154 -7.07 -1.87 -13.00
N THR A 155 -6.16 -1.91 -12.04
CA THR A 155 -5.18 -3.00 -11.88
C THR A 155 -5.87 -4.35 -11.63
N VAL A 156 -6.93 -4.38 -10.82
CA VAL A 156 -7.75 -5.59 -10.60
C VAL A 156 -8.36 -6.08 -11.91
N LEU A 157 -8.93 -5.17 -12.72
CA LEU A 157 -9.51 -5.53 -14.02
C LEU A 157 -8.44 -6.04 -15.00
N GLN A 158 -7.26 -5.42 -15.02
CA GLN A 158 -6.13 -5.87 -15.83
C GLN A 158 -5.68 -7.28 -15.44
N ARG A 159 -5.59 -7.58 -14.15
CA ARG A 159 -5.25 -8.92 -13.64
C ARG A 159 -6.32 -9.95 -13.99
N ALA A 160 -7.60 -9.58 -13.89
CA ALA A 160 -8.70 -10.46 -14.28
C ALA A 160 -8.67 -10.80 -15.78
N GLU A 161 -8.42 -9.80 -16.64
CA GLU A 161 -8.30 -10.01 -18.08
C GLU A 161 -7.05 -10.83 -18.44
N HIS A 162 -5.90 -10.56 -17.80
CA HIS A 162 -4.69 -11.38 -17.96
C HIS A 162 -4.94 -12.83 -17.55
N PHE A 163 -5.63 -13.06 -16.43
CA PHE A 163 -6.01 -14.40 -15.99
C PHE A 163 -6.84 -15.10 -17.06
N ARG A 164 -7.92 -14.45 -17.53
CA ARG A 164 -8.83 -15.01 -18.55
C ARG A 164 -8.11 -15.44 -19.84
N ARG A 165 -7.07 -14.69 -20.24
CA ARG A 165 -6.27 -15.00 -21.44
C ARG A 165 -5.31 -16.17 -21.26
N ASN A 166 -4.81 -16.37 -20.04
CA ASN A 166 -3.74 -17.33 -19.74
C ASN A 166 -4.23 -18.55 -18.91
N SER A 167 -5.54 -18.66 -18.66
CA SER A 167 -6.16 -19.78 -17.96
C SER A 167 -6.84 -20.80 -18.89
N LYS A 168 -6.60 -20.70 -20.20
CA LYS A 168 -7.02 -21.67 -21.22
C LYS A 168 -5.82 -22.50 -21.64
#